data_AF-A0A538G148-F1
#
_entry.id   AF-A0A538G148-F1
#
_cell.length_a   1.000
_cell.length_b   1.000
_cell.length_c   1.000
_cell.angle_alpha   90.00
_cell.angle_beta   90.00
_cell.angle_gamma   90.00
#
_symmetry.space_group_name_H-M   'P 1'
#
loop_
_entity.id
_entity.type
_entity.pdbx_description
1 polymer ?
#
loop_
_entity_poly.entity_id
_entity_poly.type
_entity_poly.pdbx_seq_one_letter_code
_entity_poly.pdbx_strand_id
1 'polypeptide(L)'
;MLKRIRHRLDGNTEQGFTLIELLVVIIIIGILLAIAVPSYLGFRDRANNSAAKANLREAVPSAEAFFSDNGTYAGMNAAALVAIDSGVSPTLTVASANGTSYCLTDTVNGKTWSVQGPGPSSSSYKANATCA
;
A
#
# COMPACT_ATOMS: atom_id res chain seq x y z
N MET A 1 -62.98 38.35 7.16
CA MET A 1 -61.89 37.70 7.91
C MET A 1 -61.37 36.39 7.26
N LEU A 2 -61.82 36.00 6.07
CA LEU A 2 -61.51 34.71 5.42
C LEU A 2 -60.42 34.75 4.33
N LYS A 3 -59.69 35.87 4.17
CA LYS A 3 -58.74 36.06 3.07
C LYS A 3 -57.31 35.56 3.38
N ARG A 4 -57.01 35.15 4.61
CA ARG A 4 -55.66 34.70 5.05
C ARG A 4 -55.42 33.19 4.99
N ILE A 5 -56.45 32.36 4.79
CA ILE A 5 -56.29 30.89 4.79
C ILE A 5 -55.81 30.36 3.43
N ARG A 6 -56.05 31.08 2.32
CA ARG A 6 -55.64 30.63 0.97
C ARG A 6 -54.14 30.75 0.68
N HIS A 7 -53.36 31.40 1.55
CA HIS A 7 -51.91 31.59 1.32
C HIS A 7 -51.03 30.45 1.84
N ARG A 8 -51.64 29.37 2.36
CA ARG A 8 -50.92 28.14 2.78
C ARG A 8 -50.98 27.04 1.72
N LEU A 9 -51.65 27.30 0.59
CA LEU A 9 -51.80 26.36 -0.53
C LEU A 9 -50.92 26.73 -1.74
N ASP A 10 -50.27 27.89 -1.74
CA ASP A 10 -49.37 28.33 -2.80
C ASP A 10 -47.92 28.27 -2.31
N GLY A 11 -47.14 27.33 -2.85
CA GLY A 11 -45.75 27.64 -3.18
C GLY A 11 -44.63 26.96 -2.40
N ASN A 12 -44.87 25.90 -1.63
CA ASN A 12 -43.80 24.95 -1.34
C ASN A 12 -44.03 23.70 -2.18
N THR A 13 -43.70 23.81 -3.48
CA THR A 13 -43.56 22.66 -4.36
C THR A 13 -42.45 21.79 -3.79
N GLU A 14 -42.81 20.81 -2.97
CA GLU A 14 -41.94 19.70 -2.62
C GLU A 14 -41.64 18.95 -3.93
N GLN A 15 -40.61 19.39 -4.63
CA GLN A 15 -40.08 18.74 -5.82
C GLN A 15 -39.43 17.44 -5.36
N GLY A 16 -40.20 16.35 -5.39
CA GLY A 16 -39.67 15.01 -5.18
C GLY A 16 -38.75 14.61 -6.33
N PHE A 17 -37.61 13.99 -6.02
CA PHE A 17 -36.78 13.30 -7.00
C PHE A 17 -37.62 12.23 -7.71
N THR A 18 -37.61 12.23 -9.04
CA THR A 18 -38.28 11.18 -9.79
C THR A 18 -37.45 9.90 -9.75
N LEU A 19 -38.12 8.74 -9.75
CA LEU A 19 -37.42 7.44 -9.81
C LEU A 19 -36.60 7.29 -11.10
N ILE A 20 -37.02 7.92 -12.18
CA ILE A 20 -36.31 7.95 -13.46
C ILE A 20 -35.01 8.76 -13.36
N GLU A 21 -35.00 9.90 -12.64
CA GLU A 21 -33.77 10.67 -12.44
C GLU A 21 -32.71 9.86 -11.69
N LEU A 22 -33.10 9.15 -10.63
CA LEU A 22 -32.17 8.26 -9.93
C LEU A 22 -31.73 7.07 -10.79
N LEU A 23 -32.61 6.53 -11.62
CA LEU A 23 -32.28 5.41 -12.51
C LEU A 23 -31.21 5.79 -13.55
N VAL A 24 -31.32 6.96 -14.18
CA VAL A 24 -30.31 7.42 -15.15
C VAL A 24 -28.96 7.66 -14.46
N VAL A 25 -28.98 8.23 -13.24
CA VAL A 25 -27.75 8.48 -12.47
C VAL A 25 -27.01 7.19 -12.13
N ILE A 26 -27.70 6.15 -11.63
CA ILE A 26 -27.04 4.88 -11.32
C ILE A 26 -26.53 4.16 -12.56
N ILE A 27 -27.18 4.33 -13.72
CA ILE A 27 -26.69 3.79 -15.00
C ILE A 27 -25.37 4.47 -15.38
N ILE A 28 -25.30 5.79 -15.31
CA ILE A 28 -24.08 6.54 -15.61
C ILE A 28 -22.95 6.15 -14.64
N ILE A 29 -23.23 6.11 -13.33
CA ILE A 29 -22.25 5.68 -12.32
C ILE A 29 -21.83 4.22 -12.58
N GLY A 30 -22.75 3.34 -12.96
CA GLY A 30 -22.46 1.94 -13.31
C GLY A 30 -21.47 1.81 -14.46
N ILE A 31 -21.66 2.60 -15.53
CA ILE A 31 -20.75 2.63 -16.68
C ILE A 31 -19.35 3.11 -16.25
N LEU A 32 -19.29 4.18 -15.45
CA LEU A 32 -18.01 4.72 -14.97
C LEU A 32 -17.29 3.72 -14.06
N LEU A 33 -18.01 3.07 -13.14
CA LEU A 33 -17.43 2.08 -12.23
C LEU A 33 -16.91 0.85 -12.97
N ALA A 34 -17.59 0.39 -14.02
CA ALA A 34 -17.15 -0.75 -14.82
C ALA A 34 -15.73 -0.55 -15.41
N ILE A 35 -15.37 0.68 -15.78
CA ILE A 35 -14.04 1.02 -16.31
C ILE A 35 -13.07 1.38 -15.17
N ALA A 36 -13.54 2.12 -14.17
CA ALA A 36 -12.69 2.65 -13.11
C ALA A 36 -12.15 1.58 -12.17
N VAL A 37 -12.98 0.60 -11.77
CA VAL A 37 -12.60 -0.44 -10.80
C VAL A 37 -11.41 -1.29 -11.25
N PRO A 38 -11.40 -1.92 -12.45
CA PRO A 38 -10.26 -2.74 -12.86
C PRO A 38 -8.96 -1.93 -12.99
N SER A 39 -9.05 -0.69 -13.47
CA SER A 39 -7.89 0.21 -13.56
C SER A 39 -7.33 0.58 -12.18
N TYR A 40 -8.20 0.91 -11.23
CA TYR A 40 -7.82 1.24 -9.86
C TYR A 40 -7.16 0.06 -9.14
N LEU A 41 -7.71 -1.15 -9.29
CA LEU A 41 -7.11 -2.35 -8.71
C LEU A 41 -5.70 -2.60 -9.25
N GLY A 42 -5.50 -2.46 -10.57
CA GLY A 42 -4.17 -2.59 -11.18
C GLY A 42 -3.18 -1.52 -10.71
N PHE A 43 -3.64 -0.28 -10.52
CA PHE A 43 -2.80 0.80 -9.94
C PHE A 43 -2.39 0.48 -8.51
N ARG A 44 -3.33 0.07 -7.66
CA ARG A 44 -3.08 -0.30 -6.27
C ARG A 44 -2.10 -1.46 -6.16
N ASP A 45 -2.21 -2.47 -7.03
CA ASP A 45 -1.27 -3.59 -7.07
C ASP A 45 0.16 -3.16 -7.43
N ARG A 46 0.33 -2.26 -8.40
CA ARG A 46 1.65 -1.71 -8.74
C ARG A 46 2.20 -0.84 -7.62
N ALA A 47 1.36 -0.05 -6.97
CA ALA A 47 1.75 0.77 -5.82
C ALA A 47 2.24 -0.10 -4.65
N ASN A 48 1.51 -1.17 -4.32
CA ASN A 48 1.91 -2.11 -3.27
C ASN A 48 3.22 -2.83 -3.60
N ASN A 49 3.43 -3.24 -4.86
CA ASN A 49 4.70 -3.82 -5.31
C ASN A 49 5.85 -2.82 -5.17
N SER A 50 5.63 -1.57 -5.56
CA SER A 50 6.65 -0.52 -5.44
C SER A 50 6.97 -0.21 -3.97
N ALA A 51 5.95 -0.20 -3.10
CA ALA A 51 6.10 0.04 -1.68
C ALA A 51 6.94 -1.06 -1.00
N ALA A 52 6.59 -2.34 -1.19
CA ALA A 52 7.37 -3.46 -0.64
C ALA A 52 8.83 -3.43 -1.11
N LYS A 53 9.06 -3.12 -2.39
CA LYS A 53 10.43 -2.98 -2.92
C LYS A 53 11.17 -1.76 -2.35
N ALA A 54 10.48 -0.65 -2.11
CA ALA A 54 11.05 0.56 -1.53
C ALA A 54 11.44 0.34 -0.05
N ASN A 55 10.56 -0.27 0.73
CA ASN A 55 10.83 -0.65 2.12
C ASN A 55 12.14 -1.46 2.25
N LEU A 56 12.37 -2.41 1.33
CA LEU A 56 13.62 -3.17 1.30
C LEU A 56 14.83 -2.31 0.95
N ARG A 57 14.70 -1.36 0.01
CA ARG A 57 15.78 -0.42 -0.32
C ARG A 57 16.18 0.45 0.85
N GLU A 58 15.20 0.87 1.64
CA GLU A 58 15.40 1.67 2.86
C GLU A 58 16.05 0.85 3.98
N ALA A 59 15.80 -0.46 4.03
CA ALA A 59 16.39 -1.33 5.05
C ALA A 59 17.82 -1.80 4.76
N VAL A 60 18.28 -1.75 3.50
CA VAL A 60 19.64 -2.16 3.11
C VAL A 60 20.73 -1.38 3.87
N PRO A 61 20.69 -0.03 3.95
CA PRO A 61 21.66 0.73 4.75
C PRO A 61 21.71 0.30 6.22
N SER A 62 20.56 -0.04 6.82
CA SER A 62 20.51 -0.51 8.20
C SER A 62 21.18 -1.88 8.38
N ALA A 63 21.04 -2.77 7.40
CA ALA A 63 21.77 -4.04 7.40
C ALA A 63 23.29 -3.83 7.23
N GLU A 64 23.70 -2.93 6.33
CA GLU A 64 25.13 -2.61 6.13
C GLU A 64 25.74 -1.93 7.37
N ALA A 65 24.99 -1.07 8.04
CA ALA A 65 25.38 -0.48 9.33
C ALA A 65 25.55 -1.55 10.42
N PHE A 66 24.63 -2.52 10.50
CA PHE A 66 24.77 -3.64 11.44
C PHE A 66 26.10 -4.39 11.24
N PHE A 67 26.50 -4.63 9.98
CA PHE A 67 27.79 -5.25 9.69
C PHE A 67 28.96 -4.35 10.04
N SER A 68 28.85 -3.03 9.82
CA SER A 68 29.88 -2.07 10.23
C SER A 68 30.14 -2.11 11.73
N ASP A 69 29.10 -2.30 12.55
CA ASP A 69 29.20 -2.33 14.00
C ASP A 69 29.67 -3.69 14.56
N ASN A 70 29.25 -4.79 13.92
CA ASN A 70 29.44 -6.15 14.46
C ASN A 70 30.51 -6.97 13.71
N GLY A 71 30.94 -6.52 12.52
CA GLY A 71 31.82 -7.26 11.62
C GLY A 71 31.20 -8.52 11.01
N THR A 72 29.88 -8.74 11.19
CA THR A 72 29.14 -9.89 10.70
C THR A 72 27.65 -9.56 10.56
N TYR A 73 26.92 -10.25 9.67
CA TYR A 73 25.45 -10.22 9.67
C TYR A 73 24.84 -11.29 10.58
N ALA A 74 25.64 -12.21 11.15
CA ALA A 74 25.13 -13.26 12.01
C ALA A 74 24.44 -12.64 13.26
N GLY A 75 23.23 -13.13 13.57
CA GLY A 75 22.43 -12.60 14.67
C GLY A 75 21.60 -11.35 14.32
N MET A 76 21.74 -10.81 13.11
CA MET A 76 20.87 -9.74 12.61
C MET A 76 19.42 -10.22 12.55
N ASN A 77 18.51 -9.42 13.09
CA ASN A 77 17.08 -9.66 13.07
C ASN A 77 16.32 -8.32 12.88
N ALA A 78 15.01 -8.37 12.67
CA ALA A 78 14.22 -7.17 12.41
C ALA A 78 14.32 -6.12 13.55
N ALA A 79 14.36 -6.56 14.81
CA ALA A 79 14.49 -5.65 15.95
C ALA A 79 15.85 -4.92 15.96
N ALA A 80 16.93 -5.61 15.57
CA ALA A 80 18.25 -5.00 15.43
C ALA A 80 18.27 -3.93 14.33
N LEU A 81 17.61 -4.16 13.19
CA LEU A 81 17.49 -3.14 12.15
C LEU A 81 16.65 -1.94 12.61
N VAL A 82 15.53 -2.17 13.29
CA VAL A 82 14.68 -1.08 13.82
C VAL A 82 15.39 -0.27 14.90
N ALA A 83 16.31 -0.88 15.67
CA ALA A 83 17.14 -0.17 16.63
C ALA A 83 18.18 0.75 15.97
N ILE A 84 18.63 0.41 14.76
CA ILE A 84 19.53 1.25 13.95
C ILE A 84 18.74 2.37 13.28
N ASP A 85 17.60 2.04 12.66
CA ASP A 85 16.72 3.01 12.02
C ASP A 85 15.24 2.67 12.28
N SER A 86 14.59 3.54 13.05
CA SER A 86 13.16 3.44 13.36
C SER A 86 12.23 3.59 12.14
N GLY A 87 12.76 4.06 11.01
CA GLY A 87 12.06 4.18 9.73
C GLY A 87 11.94 2.87 8.95
N VAL A 88 12.64 1.80 9.37
CA VAL A 88 12.52 0.48 8.73
C VAL A 88 11.10 -0.04 8.85
N SER A 89 10.56 -0.56 7.75
CA SER A 89 9.21 -1.10 7.67
C SER A 89 8.92 -2.10 8.81
N PRO A 90 7.79 -1.97 9.52
CA PRO A 90 7.44 -2.90 10.61
C PRO A 90 7.07 -4.29 10.12
N THR A 91 6.77 -4.45 8.82
CA THR A 91 6.49 -5.75 8.20
C THR A 91 7.73 -6.44 7.66
N LEU A 92 8.91 -5.81 7.80
CA LEU A 92 10.17 -6.37 7.34
C LEU A 92 10.58 -7.54 8.22
N THR A 93 11.12 -8.58 7.59
CA THR A 93 11.70 -9.74 8.26
C THR A 93 13.08 -10.03 7.70
N VAL A 94 13.95 -10.55 8.57
CA VAL A 94 15.26 -11.09 8.17
C VAL A 94 15.07 -12.58 7.91
N ALA A 95 15.00 -12.97 6.64
CA ALA A 95 14.79 -14.38 6.28
C ALA A 95 16.06 -15.22 6.44
N SER A 96 17.23 -14.61 6.23
CA SER A 96 18.51 -15.21 6.59
C SER A 96 19.56 -14.12 6.84
N ALA A 97 20.48 -14.40 7.76
CA ALA A 97 21.64 -13.55 7.99
C ALA A 97 22.77 -14.43 8.53
N ASN A 98 23.95 -14.35 7.91
CA ASN A 98 25.10 -15.18 8.25
C ASN A 98 26.38 -14.33 8.31
N GLY A 99 27.54 -14.96 8.31
CA GLY A 99 28.83 -14.27 8.38
C GLY A 99 28.99 -13.13 7.38
N THR A 100 28.52 -13.33 6.14
CA THR A 100 28.90 -12.53 4.97
C THR A 100 27.73 -12.12 4.08
N SER A 101 26.55 -12.68 4.27
CA SER A 101 25.36 -12.37 3.47
C SER A 101 24.09 -12.35 4.29
N TYR A 102 23.06 -11.71 3.73
CA TYR A 102 21.74 -11.62 4.33
C TYR A 102 20.65 -11.60 3.27
N CYS A 103 19.44 -11.93 3.72
CA CYS A 103 18.19 -11.84 2.98
C CYS A 103 17.16 -11.09 3.82
N LEU A 104 16.67 -9.97 3.29
CA LEU A 104 15.53 -9.26 3.87
C LEU A 104 14.29 -9.54 3.02
N THR A 105 13.14 -9.64 3.66
CA THR A 105 11.85 -9.74 2.99
C THR A 105 10.84 -8.79 3.61
N ASP A 106 9.95 -8.23 2.79
CA ASP A 106 8.89 -7.34 3.25
C ASP A 106 7.62 -7.61 2.45
N THR A 107 6.46 -7.52 3.12
CA THR A 107 5.16 -7.81 2.54
C THR A 107 4.21 -6.64 2.75
N VAL A 108 3.77 -6.03 1.65
CA VAL A 108 2.78 -4.95 1.65
C VAL A 108 1.51 -5.44 0.96
N ASN A 109 0.40 -5.52 1.69
CA ASN A 109 -0.92 -5.91 1.16
C ASN A 109 -0.88 -7.21 0.32
N GLY A 110 -0.14 -8.21 0.78
CA GLY A 110 0.01 -9.51 0.11
C GLY A 110 1.02 -9.53 -1.06
N LYS A 111 1.72 -8.42 -1.33
CA LYS A 111 2.85 -8.37 -2.27
C LYS A 111 4.16 -8.51 -1.49
N THR A 112 4.84 -9.63 -1.67
CA THR A 112 6.12 -9.89 -1.00
C THR A 112 7.28 -9.63 -1.95
N TRP A 113 8.30 -8.96 -1.44
CA TRP A 113 9.60 -8.81 -2.11
C TRP A 113 10.71 -9.31 -1.21
N SER A 114 11.84 -9.66 -1.82
CA SER A 114 13.07 -9.98 -1.11
C SER A 114 14.28 -9.29 -1.73
N VAL A 115 15.31 -9.08 -0.93
CA VAL A 115 16.61 -8.58 -1.38
C VAL A 115 17.74 -9.35 -0.71
N GLN A 116 18.70 -9.77 -1.52
CA GLN A 116 19.95 -10.40 -1.05
C GLN A 116 21.10 -9.40 -1.09
N GLY A 117 21.80 -9.26 0.03
CA GLY A 117 23.02 -8.48 0.16
C GLY A 117 24.24 -9.32 0.57
N PRO A 118 25.41 -8.70 0.76
CA PRO A 118 25.67 -7.25 0.74
C PRO A 118 25.70 -6.63 -0.66
N GLY A 119 25.58 -5.30 -0.73
CA GLY A 119 25.70 -4.52 -1.97
C GLY A 119 24.67 -4.90 -3.05
N PRO A 120 23.37 -4.90 -2.75
CA PRO A 120 22.35 -5.35 -3.69
C PRO A 120 22.29 -4.48 -4.94
N SER A 121 22.25 -5.11 -6.11
CA SER A 121 21.96 -4.46 -7.39
C SER A 121 20.46 -4.54 -7.71
N SER A 122 20.02 -3.96 -8.83
CA SER A 122 18.63 -4.07 -9.28
C SER A 122 18.14 -5.52 -9.41
N SER A 123 19.04 -6.45 -9.77
CA SER A 123 18.76 -7.88 -9.92
C SER A 123 18.65 -8.65 -8.59
N SER A 124 19.15 -8.07 -7.49
CA SER A 124 19.05 -8.66 -6.16
C SER A 124 17.63 -8.60 -5.59
N TYR A 125 16.76 -7.73 -6.13
CA TYR A 125 15.37 -7.57 -5.69
C TYR A 125 14.46 -8.53 -6.45
N LYS A 126 13.88 -9.51 -5.76
CA LYS A 126 13.00 -10.52 -6.36
C LYS A 126 11.57 -10.39 -5.81
N ALA A 127 10.59 -10.40 -6.71
CA ALA A 127 9.18 -10.44 -6.34
C ALA A 127 8.76 -11.88 -6.02
N ASN A 128 7.97 -12.06 -4.96
CA ASN A 128 7.37 -13.34 -4.56
C ASN A 128 8.35 -14.52 -4.46
N ALA A 129 9.61 -14.24 -4.17
CA ALA A 129 10.64 -15.26 -3.96
C ALA A 129 11.31 -15.00 -2.62
N THR A 130 11.59 -16.06 -1.86
CA THR A 130 12.58 -16.01 -0.79
C THR A 130 13.97 -15.90 -1.43
N CYS A 131 14.92 -15.18 -0.82
CA CYS A 131 16.25 -15.05 -1.42
C CYS A 131 16.84 -16.44 -1.66
N ALA A 132 17.21 -16.68 -2.90
CA ALA A 132 17.88 -17.88 -3.40
C ALA A 132 19.08 -17.42 -4.21
#